data_AF-A0A965AW92-F1
#
_entry.id   AF-A0A965AW92-F1
#
_cell.length_a   1.000
_cell.length_b   1.000
_cell.length_c   1.000
_cell.angle_alpha   90.00
_cell.angle_beta   90.00
_cell.angle_gamma   90.00
#
_symmetry.space_group_name_H-M   'P 1'
#
loop_
_entity.id
_entity.type
_entity.pdbx_description
1 polymer ?
#
loop_
_entity_poly.entity_id
_entity_poly.type
_entity_poly.pdbx_seq_one_letter_code
_entity_poly.pdbx_strand_id
1 'polypeptide(L)'
;MKSGIDLSHGYPEVRPQDDLFRHVNGKWIDTHEIPADRASDGAFHHLREESEKNIRTIIEEAAASKAAVGTEAQKVGDLYASFMDEAKIEALGISP
;
A
#
# COMPACT_ATOMS: atom_id res chain seq x y z
N MET A 1 -9.43 -22.52 17.88
CA MET A 1 -9.48 -21.40 16.92
C MET A 1 -9.17 -20.11 17.65
N LYS A 2 -8.33 -19.24 17.07
CA LYS A 2 -8.23 -17.84 17.52
C LYS A 2 -9.34 -17.04 16.87
N SER A 3 -10.01 -16.19 17.66
CA SER A 3 -10.92 -15.17 17.14
C SER A 3 -10.13 -14.27 16.20
N GLY A 4 -10.56 -14.07 14.94
CA GLY A 4 -9.87 -13.19 13.98
C GLY A 4 -9.95 -11.70 14.30
N ILE A 5 -10.37 -11.35 15.52
CA ILE A 5 -10.54 -9.99 16.00
C ILE A 5 -9.27 -9.56 16.71
N ASP A 6 -8.65 -8.48 16.23
CA ASP A 6 -7.58 -7.80 16.93
C ASP A 6 -8.15 -6.94 18.06
N LEU A 7 -7.70 -7.20 19.29
CA LEU A 7 -8.11 -6.47 20.49
C LEU A 7 -6.98 -5.62 21.08
N SER A 8 -5.81 -5.57 20.43
CA SER A 8 -4.66 -4.80 20.92
C SER A 8 -4.94 -3.30 21.01
N HIS A 9 -5.83 -2.79 20.16
CA HIS A 9 -6.26 -1.40 20.10
C HIS A 9 -7.49 -1.07 20.97
N GLY A 10 -7.97 -2.04 21.75
CA GLY A 10 -9.15 -1.90 22.60
C GLY A 10 -9.02 -0.78 23.64
N TYR A 11 -10.11 -0.04 23.82
CA TYR A 11 -10.20 1.14 24.67
C TYR A 11 -11.34 1.00 25.70
N PRO A 12 -11.07 0.35 26.85
CA PRO A 12 -12.11 -0.09 27.79
C PRO A 12 -12.77 1.05 28.56
N GLU A 13 -12.21 2.26 28.54
CA GLU A 13 -12.81 3.45 29.16
C GLU A 13 -14.08 3.90 28.42
N VAL A 14 -14.21 3.57 27.14
CA VAL A 14 -15.42 3.80 26.36
C VAL A 14 -16.27 2.54 26.41
N ARG A 15 -17.51 2.64 26.88
CA ARG A 15 -18.43 1.50 26.86
C ARG A 15 -18.82 1.14 25.43
N PRO A 16 -18.85 -0.15 25.05
CA PRO A 16 -19.21 -0.56 23.69
C PRO A 16 -20.66 -0.24 23.32
N GLN A 17 -21.56 -0.09 24.31
CA GLN A 17 -22.96 0.29 24.06
C GLN A 17 -23.09 1.79 23.74
N ASP A 18 -22.13 2.60 24.16
CA ASP A 18 -22.14 4.06 23.97
C ASP A 18 -21.42 4.41 22.66
N ASP A 19 -20.26 3.79 22.40
CA ASP A 19 -19.54 3.89 21.12
C ASP A 19 -18.66 2.65 20.89
N LEU A 20 -19.18 1.71 20.09
CA LEU A 20 -18.47 0.49 19.73
C LEU A 20 -17.19 0.77 18.91
N PHE A 21 -17.20 1.79 18.06
CA PHE A 21 -16.07 2.09 17.17
C PHE A 21 -14.86 2.56 17.99
N ARG A 22 -15.09 3.48 18.93
CA ARG A 22 -14.06 3.93 19.89
C ARG A 22 -13.68 2.82 20.87
N HIS A 23 -14.63 1.99 21.33
CA HIS A 23 -14.30 0.88 22.23
C HIS A 23 -13.29 -0.10 21.60
N VAL A 24 -13.41 -0.40 20.32
CA VAL A 24 -12.53 -1.35 19.63
C VAL A 24 -11.25 -0.69 19.11
N ASN A 25 -11.34 0.53 18.55
CA ASN A 25 -10.25 1.16 17.81
C ASN A 25 -9.64 2.37 18.52
N GLY A 26 -10.13 2.76 19.70
CA GLY A 26 -9.85 4.07 20.31
C GLY A 26 -8.37 4.37 20.48
N LYS A 27 -7.56 3.39 20.92
CA LYS A 27 -6.11 3.58 21.04
C LYS A 27 -5.46 3.87 19.70
N TRP A 28 -5.84 3.14 18.65
CA TRP A 28 -5.30 3.36 17.31
C TRP A 28 -5.66 4.77 16.80
N ILE A 29 -6.92 5.18 16.99
CA ILE A 29 -7.40 6.51 16.61
C ILE A 29 -6.61 7.63 17.31
N ASP A 30 -6.26 7.44 18.58
CA ASP A 30 -5.60 8.47 19.37
C ASP A 30 -4.08 8.53 19.13
N THR A 31 -3.45 7.44 18.66
CA THR A 31 -1.97 7.38 18.50
C THR A 31 -1.48 7.26 17.07
N HIS A 32 -2.32 6.85 16.12
CA HIS A 32 -1.90 6.66 14.73
C HIS A 32 -1.76 8.01 14.03
N GLU A 33 -0.60 8.25 13.44
CA GLU A 33 -0.38 9.40 12.58
C GLU A 33 -0.63 8.99 11.13
N ILE A 34 -1.48 9.74 10.43
CA ILE A 34 -1.68 9.57 8.99
C ILE A 34 -0.36 9.97 8.31
N PRO A 35 0.29 9.07 7.54
CA PRO A 35 1.52 9.41 6.83
C PRO A 35 1.33 10.60 5.88
N ALA A 36 2.39 11.41 5.71
CA ALA A 36 2.29 12.68 4.99
C ALA A 36 1.94 12.57 3.49
N ASP A 37 2.09 11.37 2.92
CA ASP A 37 1.78 11.06 1.52
C ASP A 37 0.30 10.74 1.27
N ARG A 38 -0.54 10.71 2.31
CA ARG A 38 -1.95 10.33 2.20
C ARG A 38 -2.88 11.22 3.01
N ALA A 39 -4.11 11.35 2.53
CA ALA A 39 -5.15 12.13 3.20
C ALA A 39 -5.95 11.32 4.26
N SER A 40 -5.87 9.99 4.24
CA SER A 40 -6.56 9.09 5.16
C SER A 40 -5.79 7.79 5.34
N ASP A 41 -6.02 7.10 6.45
CA ASP A 41 -5.40 5.81 6.74
C ASP A 41 -6.35 4.85 7.47
N GLY A 42 -5.98 3.57 7.54
CA GLY A 42 -6.74 2.52 8.22
C GLY A 42 -6.64 1.17 7.51
N ALA A 43 -7.52 0.24 7.89
CA ALA A 43 -7.44 -1.15 7.44
C ALA A 43 -7.42 -1.32 5.90
N PHE A 44 -8.22 -0.54 5.16
CA PHE A 44 -8.24 -0.61 3.69
C PHE A 44 -6.95 -0.08 3.05
N HIS A 45 -6.35 0.96 3.64
CA HIS A 45 -5.06 1.47 3.17
C HIS A 45 -3.94 0.48 3.45
N HIS A 46 -3.94 -0.16 4.61
CA HIS A 46 -3.00 -1.24 4.91
C HIS A 46 -3.10 -2.40 3.90
N LEU A 47 -4.31 -2.86 3.57
CA LEU A 47 -4.51 -3.89 2.55
C LEU A 47 -4.05 -3.44 1.16
N ARG A 48 -4.26 -2.16 0.81
CA ARG A 48 -3.82 -1.58 -0.44
C ARG A 48 -2.29 -1.54 -0.53
N GLU A 49 -1.61 -1.09 0.52
CA GLU A 49 -0.14 -1.09 0.56
C GLU A 49 0.46 -2.48 0.39
N GLU A 50 -0.08 -3.48 1.09
CA GLU A 50 0.39 -4.86 0.96
C GLU A 50 0.14 -5.40 -0.47
N SER A 51 -0.99 -5.04 -1.08
CA SER A 51 -1.28 -5.38 -2.47
C SER A 51 -0.33 -4.68 -3.44
N GLU A 52 -0.04 -3.40 -3.24
CA GLU A 52 0.92 -2.63 -4.04
C GLU A 52 2.33 -3.22 -3.96
N LYS A 53 2.78 -3.61 -2.75
CA LYS A 53 4.07 -4.31 -2.57
C LYS A 53 4.11 -5.64 -3.33
N ASN A 54 3.06 -6.45 -3.24
CA ASN A 54 3.00 -7.73 -3.95
C ASN A 54 2.98 -7.54 -5.47
N ILE A 55 2.22 -6.57 -5.98
CA ILE A 55 2.18 -6.23 -7.41
C ILE A 55 3.56 -5.75 -7.87
N ARG A 56 4.23 -4.90 -7.09
CA ARG A 56 5.59 -4.45 -7.38
C ARG A 56 6.55 -5.63 -7.53
N THR A 57 6.54 -6.58 -6.59
CA THR A 57 7.36 -7.80 -6.69
C THR A 57 7.10 -8.56 -7.99
N ILE A 58 5.83 -8.78 -8.35
CA ILE A 58 5.45 -9.47 -9.58
C ILE A 58 5.99 -8.74 -10.83
N ILE A 59 5.89 -7.40 -10.85
CA ILE A 59 6.39 -6.58 -11.96
C ILE A 59 7.92 -6.66 -12.06
N GLU A 60 8.63 -6.53 -10.94
CA GLU A 60 10.09 -6.63 -10.89
C GLU A 60 10.58 -8.02 -11.35
N GLU A 61 9.90 -9.10 -10.94
CA GLU A 61 10.17 -10.46 -11.41
C GLU A 61 9.90 -10.62 -12.91
N ALA A 62 8.79 -10.07 -13.41
CA ALA A 62 8.46 -10.10 -14.84
C ALA A 62 9.53 -9.35 -15.66
N ALA A 63 9.98 -8.18 -15.19
CA ALA A 63 11.05 -7.42 -15.83
C ALA A 63 12.38 -8.19 -15.86
N ALA A 64 12.71 -8.91 -14.77
CA ALA A 64 13.93 -9.71 -14.67
C ALA A 64 13.90 -10.98 -15.54
N SER A 65 12.72 -11.46 -15.96
CA SER A 65 12.54 -12.73 -16.67
C SER A 65 13.11 -12.77 -18.10
N LYS A 66 13.54 -11.63 -18.67
CA LYS A 66 13.99 -11.50 -20.08
C LYS A 66 12.98 -12.10 -21.07
N ALA A 67 11.70 -11.82 -20.84
CA ALA A 67 10.62 -12.32 -21.67
C ALA A 67 10.78 -11.87 -23.14
N ALA A 68 10.26 -12.68 -24.07
CA ALA A 68 10.32 -12.36 -25.49
C ALA A 68 9.62 -11.03 -25.80
N VAL A 69 10.16 -10.29 -26.77
CA VAL A 69 9.61 -9.01 -27.23
C VAL A 69 8.16 -9.21 -27.70
N GLY A 70 7.27 -8.33 -27.25
CA GLY A 70 5.85 -8.35 -27.58
C GLY A 70 4.98 -9.13 -26.60
N THR A 71 5.56 -9.84 -25.63
CA THR A 71 4.82 -10.50 -24.54
C THR A 71 4.34 -9.50 -23.50
N GLU A 72 3.27 -9.85 -22.77
CA GLU A 72 2.77 -9.01 -21.68
C GLU A 72 3.81 -8.82 -20.57
N ALA A 73 4.61 -9.85 -20.26
CA ALA A 73 5.69 -9.74 -19.28
C ALA A 73 6.75 -8.70 -19.68
N GLN A 74 7.15 -8.68 -20.96
CA GLN A 74 8.09 -7.67 -21.47
C GLN A 74 7.47 -6.27 -21.44
N LYS A 75 6.22 -6.11 -21.88
CA LYS A 75 5.55 -4.80 -21.87
C LYS A 75 5.38 -4.22 -20.46
N VAL A 76 4.98 -5.05 -19.50
CA VAL A 76 4.81 -4.65 -18.09
C VAL A 76 6.15 -4.23 -17.50
N GLY A 77 7.20 -5.02 -17.73
CA GLY A 77 8.55 -4.70 -17.25
C GLY A 77 9.10 -3.39 -17.83
N ASP A 78 8.97 -3.20 -19.15
CA ASP A 78 9.45 -1.99 -19.83
C ASP A 78 8.67 -0.74 -19.42
N LEU A 79 7.35 -0.85 -19.25
CA LEU A 79 6.52 0.26 -18.76
C LEU A 79 6.94 0.67 -17.35
N TYR A 80 7.15 -0.30 -16.46
CA TYR A 80 7.61 -0.03 -15.10
C TYR A 80 9.00 0.60 -15.09
N ALA A 81 9.96 0.04 -15.84
CA ALA A 81 11.31 0.60 -15.95
C ALA A 81 11.30 2.03 -16.50
N SER A 82 10.43 2.33 -17.47
CA SER A 82 10.26 3.68 -18.02
C SER A 82 9.77 4.68 -16.98
N PHE A 83 8.90 4.27 -16.06
CA PHE A 83 8.40 5.15 -15.01
C PHE A 83 9.42 5.35 -13.88
N MET A 84 10.21 4.30 -13.57
CA MET A 84 11.20 4.32 -12.49
C MET A 84 12.54 4.99 -12.86
N ASP A 85 12.78 5.28 -14.15
CA ASP A 85 14.00 5.97 -14.62
C ASP A 85 13.92 7.49 -14.38
N GLU A 86 13.92 7.88 -13.11
CA GLU A 86 13.87 9.29 -12.68
C GLU A 86 14.98 10.12 -13.33
N ALA A 87 16.20 9.58 -13.45
CA ALA A 87 17.33 10.29 -14.03
C ALA A 87 17.09 10.68 -15.50
N LYS A 88 16.50 9.77 -16.28
CA LYS A 88 16.12 10.07 -17.66
C LYS A 88 14.95 11.03 -17.75
N ILE A 89 13.93 10.88 -16.89
CA ILE A 89 12.79 11.79 -16.81
C ILE A 89 13.26 13.22 -16.51
N GLU A 90 14.12 13.40 -15.52
CA GLU A 90 14.71 14.70 -15.16
C GLU A 90 15.57 15.29 -16.29
N ALA A 91 16.32 14.45 -17.01
CA ALA A 91 17.11 14.90 -18.16
C ALA A 91 16.25 15.37 -19.35
N LEU A 92 15.06 14.79 -19.55
CA LEU A 92 14.11 15.17 -20.60
C LEU A 92 13.31 16.44 -20.24
N GLY A 93 13.07 16.67 -18.95
CA GLY A 93 12.36 17.85 -18.45
C GLY A 93 10.92 17.90 -18.97
N ILE A 94 10.56 18.98 -19.68
CA ILE A 94 9.23 19.15 -20.28
C ILE A 94 9.12 18.58 -21.71
N SER A 95 10.19 18.01 -22.23
CA SER A 95 10.17 17.31 -23.52
C SER A 95 9.59 15.90 -23.30
N PRO A 96 8.86 15.33 -24.27
CA PRO A 96 8.39 13.95 -24.19
C PRO A 96 9.52 12.94 -23.96
#